data_AF-A0A2E3NDF2-F1
#
_entry.id   AF-A0A2E3NDF2-F1
#
_cell.length_a   1.000
_cell.length_b   1.000
_cell.length_c   1.000
_cell.angle_alpha   90.00
_cell.angle_beta   90.00
_cell.angle_gamma   90.00
#
_symmetry.space_group_name_H-M   'P 1'
#
loop_
_entity.id
_entity.type
_entity.pdbx_description
1 polymer ?
#
loop_
_entity_poly.entity_id
_entity_poly.type
_entity_poly.pdbx_seq_one_letter_code
_entity_poly.pdbx_strand_id
1 'polypeptide(L)'
;MAFRILGGLLGAFFFLQGLSWIFDAQGAAEGLGMPLLDGIARSTQVGDLTGFFLCLGGFGLWGAYQQSPTWLRASGFLLFGAALGRTLAAVVSGADFATQYIGIEIVTGGLFFLAGAKVGAPPTTE
;
A
#
# COMPACT_ATOMS: atom_id res chain seq x y z
N MET A 1 -9.03 6.77 -19.09
CA MET A 1 -9.77 7.27 -17.90
C MET A 1 -9.89 6.22 -16.78
N ALA A 2 -10.41 5.01 -17.05
CA ALA A 2 -10.65 3.99 -16.02
C ALA A 2 -9.43 3.64 -15.14
N PHE A 3 -8.24 3.44 -15.72
CA PHE A 3 -7.03 3.11 -14.98
C PHE A 3 -6.51 4.22 -14.07
N ARG A 4 -6.77 5.49 -14.44
CA ARG A 4 -6.49 6.64 -13.60
C ARG A 4 -7.40 6.64 -12.37
N ILE A 5 -8.71 6.39 -12.58
CA ILE A 5 -9.69 6.32 -11.48
C ILE A 5 -9.34 5.16 -10.55
N LEU A 6 -9.01 3.99 -11.10
CA LEU A 6 -8.59 2.83 -10.31
C LEU A 6 -7.39 3.17 -9.42
N GLY A 7 -6.32 3.73 -10.00
CA GLY A 7 -5.13 4.13 -9.23
C GLY A 7 -5.44 5.16 -8.15
N GLY A 8 -6.32 6.13 -8.46
CA GLY A 8 -6.76 7.14 -7.51
C GLY A 8 -7.60 6.57 -6.36
N LEU A 9 -8.53 5.65 -6.63
CA LEU A 9 -9.36 5.00 -5.61
C LEU A 9 -8.53 4.11 -4.68
N LEU A 10 -7.63 3.30 -5.25
CA LEU A 10 -6.69 2.50 -4.45
C LEU A 10 -5.78 3.40 -3.61
N GLY A 11 -5.25 4.47 -4.21
CA GLY A 11 -4.45 5.47 -3.50
C GLY A 11 -5.21 6.12 -2.35
N ALA A 12 -6.45 6.55 -2.57
CA ALA A 12 -7.31 7.14 -1.55
C ALA A 12 -7.56 6.17 -0.40
N PHE A 13 -7.89 4.91 -0.70
CA PHE A 13 -8.11 3.88 0.30
C PHE A 13 -6.91 3.71 1.24
N PHE A 14 -5.70 3.54 0.69
CA PHE A 14 -4.50 3.41 1.51
C PHE A 14 -4.12 4.70 2.23
N PHE A 15 -4.35 5.86 1.63
CA PHE A 15 -4.09 7.13 2.30
C PHE A 15 -4.97 7.30 3.54
N LEU A 16 -6.26 6.96 3.43
CA LEU A 16 -7.19 6.95 4.56
C LEU A 16 -6.76 5.95 5.64
N GLN A 17 -6.19 4.81 5.25
CA GLN A 17 -5.60 3.87 6.21
C GLN A 17 -4.39 4.47 6.94
N GLY A 18 -3.58 5.29 6.28
CA GLY A 18 -2.49 6.03 6.96
C GLY A 18 -3.03 7.05 7.95
N LEU A 19 -4.14 7.73 7.63
CA LEU A 19 -4.79 8.65 8.55
C LEU A 19 -5.43 7.94 9.74
N SER A 20 -6.01 6.75 9.57
CA SER A 20 -6.57 5.99 10.69
C SER A 20 -5.49 5.59 11.69
N TRP A 21 -4.27 5.29 11.26
CA TRP A 21 -3.13 5.07 12.18
C TRP A 21 -2.79 6.29 13.04
N ILE A 22 -3.08 7.51 12.58
CA ILE A 22 -2.87 8.75 13.33
C ILE A 22 -4.00 9.00 14.33
N PHE A 23 -5.25 8.81 13.90
CA PHE A 23 -6.42 9.23 14.68
C PHE A 23 -7.06 8.11 15.51
N ASP A 24 -6.89 6.85 15.10
CA ASP A 24 -7.41 5.65 15.75
C ASP A 24 -6.48 4.44 15.50
N ALA A 25 -5.30 4.48 16.11
CA ALA A 25 -4.30 3.43 15.97
C ALA A 25 -4.79 2.05 16.48
N GLN A 26 -5.69 2.04 17.47
CA GLN A 26 -6.26 0.80 18.00
C GLN A 26 -7.13 0.12 16.95
N GLY A 27 -8.11 0.83 16.39
CA GLY A 27 -8.96 0.30 15.33
C GLY A 27 -8.16 -0.05 14.07
N ALA A 28 -7.12 0.72 13.73
CA ALA A 28 -6.25 0.43 12.60
C ALA A 28 -5.44 -0.88 12.79
N ALA A 29 -4.93 -1.13 14.00
CA ALA A 29 -4.22 -2.37 14.32
C ALA A 29 -5.15 -3.59 14.27
N GLU A 30 -6.34 -3.48 14.87
CA GLU A 30 -7.37 -4.54 14.87
C GLU A 30 -7.83 -4.89 13.44
N GLY A 31 -8.01 -3.88 12.58
CA GLY A 31 -8.34 -4.09 11.16
C GLY A 31 -7.26 -4.86 10.37
N LEU A 32 -6.02 -4.86 10.87
CA LEU A 32 -4.91 -5.66 10.33
C LEU A 32 -4.66 -6.95 11.13
N GLY A 33 -5.57 -7.32 12.02
CA GLY A 33 -5.50 -8.58 12.78
C GLY A 33 -4.33 -8.63 13.77
N MET A 34 -3.81 -7.46 14.20
CA MET A 34 -2.71 -7.39 15.15
C MET A 34 -3.08 -6.52 16.36
N PRO A 35 -2.51 -6.79 17.55
CA PRO A 35 -2.69 -5.92 18.69
C PRO A 35 -1.96 -4.60 18.47
N LEU A 36 -2.50 -3.52 19.06
CA LEU A 36 -1.73 -2.31 19.26
C LEU A 36 -0.67 -2.59 20.34
N LEU A 37 0.60 -2.37 20.00
CA LEU A 37 1.71 -2.61 20.91
C LEU A 37 1.75 -1.53 22.02
N ASP A 38 2.66 -1.69 22.98
CA ASP A 38 2.84 -0.77 24.11
C ASP A 38 4.22 -0.09 24.11
N GLY A 39 4.32 1.02 24.85
CA GLY A 39 5.57 1.75 25.05
C GLY A 39 6.24 2.18 23.74
N ILE A 40 7.55 1.96 23.62
CA ILE A 40 8.30 2.33 22.42
C ILE A 40 7.86 1.53 21.18
N ALA A 41 7.45 0.26 21.37
CA ALA A 41 6.99 -0.58 20.28
C ALA A 41 5.70 -0.02 19.64
N ARG A 42 4.82 0.61 20.44
CA ARG A 42 3.67 1.37 19.90
C ARG A 42 4.13 2.50 19.00
N SER A 43 5.11 3.29 19.42
CA SER A 43 5.62 4.41 18.63
C SER A 43 6.19 3.95 17.30
N THR A 44 6.96 2.85 17.31
CA THR A 44 7.50 2.24 16.09
C THR A 44 6.39 1.73 15.18
N GLN A 45 5.45 0.96 15.73
CA GLN A 45 4.32 0.43 14.97
C GLN A 45 3.50 1.57 14.33
N VAL A 46 3.06 2.55 15.11
CA VAL A 46 2.27 3.68 14.59
C VAL A 46 3.05 4.48 13.56
N GLY A 47 4.32 4.79 13.83
CA GLY A 47 5.16 5.57 12.92
C GLY A 47 5.40 4.86 11.59
N ASP A 48 5.81 3.59 11.63
CA ASP A 48 6.15 2.80 10.46
C ASP A 48 4.91 2.55 9.59
N LEU A 49 3.78 2.19 10.21
CA LEU A 49 2.54 1.91 9.46
C LEU A 49 1.90 3.19 8.91
N THR A 50 1.93 4.29 9.66
CA THR A 50 1.49 5.61 9.16
C THR A 50 2.32 6.00 7.93
N GLY A 51 3.65 5.96 8.05
CA GLY A 51 4.55 6.32 6.95
C GLY A 51 4.34 5.42 5.72
N PHE A 52 4.24 4.11 5.94
CA PHE A 52 3.98 3.15 4.87
C PHE A 52 2.68 3.48 4.12
N PHE A 53 1.56 3.61 4.82
CA PHE A 53 0.25 3.82 4.18
C PHE A 53 0.10 5.21 3.57
N LEU A 54 0.63 6.27 4.20
CA LEU A 54 0.60 7.62 3.64
C LEU A 54 1.46 7.73 2.37
N CYS A 55 2.64 7.13 2.33
CA CYS A 55 3.45 7.08 1.12
C CYS A 55 2.79 6.22 0.03
N LEU A 56 2.32 5.02 0.40
CA LEU A 56 1.61 4.12 -0.52
C LEU A 56 0.41 4.81 -1.17
N GLY A 57 -0.47 5.40 -0.36
CA GLY A 57 -1.65 6.11 -0.83
C GLY A 57 -1.32 7.40 -1.55
N GLY A 58 -0.39 8.19 -1.01
CA GLY A 58 0.04 9.48 -1.55
C GLY A 58 0.66 9.36 -2.94
N PHE A 59 1.54 8.38 -3.16
CA PHE A 59 2.09 8.09 -4.49
C PHE A 59 1.00 7.64 -5.47
N GLY A 60 0.00 6.89 -5.00
CA GLY A 60 -1.11 6.42 -5.83
C GLY A 60 -2.00 7.57 -6.28
N LEU A 61 -2.37 8.44 -5.34
CA LEU A 61 -3.14 9.67 -5.58
C LEU A 61 -2.39 10.61 -6.52
N TRP A 62 -1.12 10.89 -6.22
CA TRP A 62 -0.30 11.80 -7.01
C TRP A 62 -0.06 11.25 -8.41
N GLY A 63 0.22 9.95 -8.54
CA GLY A 63 0.37 9.27 -9.82
C GLY A 63 -0.91 9.28 -10.65
N ALA A 64 -2.08 9.14 -10.02
CA ALA A 64 -3.35 9.27 -10.72
C ALA A 64 -3.63 10.73 -11.15
N TYR A 65 -3.33 11.71 -10.29
CA TYR A 65 -3.54 13.12 -10.58
C TYR A 65 -2.65 13.61 -11.73
N GLN A 66 -1.34 13.35 -11.64
CA GLN A 66 -0.34 13.75 -12.64
C GLN A 66 -0.28 12.81 -13.84
N GLN A 67 -1.08 11.74 -13.87
CA GLN A 67 -1.00 10.68 -14.88
C GLN A 67 0.42 10.12 -15.03
N SER A 68 1.10 9.89 -13.90
CA SER A 68 2.50 9.47 -13.86
C SER A 68 2.61 7.97 -13.58
N PRO A 69 3.12 7.17 -14.53
CA PRO A 69 3.40 5.75 -14.33
C PRO A 69 4.39 5.49 -13.19
N THR A 70 5.36 6.39 -13.02
CA THR A 70 6.42 6.27 -12.02
C THR A 70 5.83 6.28 -10.61
N TRP A 71 4.96 7.25 -10.31
CA TRP A 71 4.34 7.36 -8.99
C TRP A 71 3.33 6.23 -8.72
N LEU A 72 2.56 5.80 -9.73
CA LEU A 72 1.69 4.63 -9.59
C LEU A 72 2.49 3.35 -9.29
N ARG A 73 3.61 3.14 -9.99
CA ARG A 73 4.48 1.98 -9.72
C ARG A 73 5.19 2.07 -8.38
N ALA A 74 5.52 3.27 -7.89
CA ALA A 74 6.08 3.46 -6.56
C ALA A 74 5.15 2.92 -5.46
N SER A 75 3.83 3.16 -5.56
CA SER A 75 2.84 2.51 -4.70
C SER A 75 2.90 0.98 -4.79
N GLY A 76 2.96 0.43 -6.00
CA GLY A 76 3.06 -1.01 -6.20
C GLY A 76 4.32 -1.62 -5.57
N PHE A 77 5.45 -0.93 -5.67
CA PHE A 77 6.71 -1.38 -5.07
C PHE A 77 6.63 -1.47 -3.54
N LEU A 78 5.94 -0.53 -2.87
CA LEU A 78 5.72 -0.61 -1.42
C LEU A 78 4.94 -1.88 -1.03
N LEU A 79 3.88 -2.21 -1.77
CA LEU A 79 3.11 -3.44 -1.54
C LEU A 79 3.95 -4.70 -1.80
N PHE A 80 4.73 -4.75 -2.88
CA PHE A 80 5.63 -5.88 -3.14
C PHE A 80 6.72 -6.02 -2.07
N GLY A 81 7.25 -4.91 -1.57
CA GLY A 81 8.18 -4.89 -0.46
C GLY A 81 7.55 -5.46 0.82
N ALA A 82 6.29 -5.12 1.10
CA ALA A 82 5.55 -5.64 2.25
C ALA A 82 5.25 -7.16 2.11
N ALA A 83 4.88 -7.61 0.92
CA ALA A 83 4.67 -9.03 0.63
C ALA A 83 5.96 -9.86 0.79
N LEU A 84 7.08 -9.33 0.27
CA LEU A 84 8.40 -9.92 0.45
C LEU A 84 8.79 -9.94 1.93
N GLY A 85 8.61 -8.82 2.63
CA GLY A 85 8.91 -8.70 4.07
C GLY A 85 8.16 -9.71 4.91
N ARG A 86 6.85 -9.89 4.70
CA ARG A 86 6.06 -10.91 5.41
C ARG A 86 6.47 -12.34 5.07
N THR A 87 6.79 -12.60 3.81
CA THR A 87 7.31 -13.91 3.39
C THR A 87 8.63 -14.22 4.11
N LEU A 88 9.54 -13.25 4.17
CA LEU A 88 10.81 -13.39 4.87
C LEU A 88 10.63 -13.50 6.38
N ALA A 89 9.70 -12.75 6.98
CA ALA A 89 9.40 -12.84 8.40
C ALA A 89 8.93 -14.25 8.80
N ALA A 90 8.12 -14.91 7.96
CA ALA A 90 7.70 -16.28 8.21
C ALA A 90 8.87 -17.28 8.15
N VAL A 91 9.81 -17.08 7.23
CA VAL A 91 10.95 -18.00 7.05
C VAL A 91 12.09 -17.74 8.04
N VAL A 92 12.39 -16.47 8.34
CA VAL A 92 13.58 -16.06 9.10
C VAL A 92 13.28 -15.86 10.58
N SER A 93 12.10 -15.32 10.90
CA SER A 93 11.72 -14.94 12.27
C SER A 93 10.69 -15.88 12.89
N GLY A 94 10.24 -16.92 12.16
CA GLY A 94 9.24 -17.88 12.64
C GLY A 94 7.84 -17.29 12.82
N ALA A 95 7.53 -16.20 12.12
CA ALA A 95 6.19 -15.60 12.13
C ALA A 95 5.18 -16.45 11.34
N ASP A 96 3.88 -16.22 11.57
CA ASP A 96 2.84 -16.86 10.78
C ASP A 96 2.90 -16.42 9.31
N PHE A 97 2.69 -17.36 8.40
CA PHE A 97 2.64 -17.06 6.97
C PHE A 97 1.33 -16.35 6.62
N ALA A 98 1.41 -15.03 6.51
CA ALA A 98 0.33 -14.08 6.30
C ALA A 98 -0.30 -14.13 4.89
N THR A 99 -0.74 -15.31 4.44
CA THR A 99 -1.21 -15.62 3.08
C THR A 99 -2.22 -14.61 2.55
N GLN A 100 -3.23 -14.26 3.36
CA GLN A 100 -4.27 -13.31 2.96
C GLN A 100 -3.70 -11.93 2.65
N TYR A 101 -2.84 -11.40 3.52
CA TYR A 101 -2.21 -10.09 3.32
C TYR A 101 -1.27 -10.10 2.12
N ILE A 102 -0.42 -11.12 2.00
CA ILE A 102 0.51 -11.30 0.87
C ILE A 102 -0.26 -11.33 -0.46
N GLY A 103 -1.38 -12.06 -0.53
CA GLY A 103 -2.22 -12.13 -1.72
C GLY A 103 -2.78 -10.76 -2.11
N ILE A 104 -3.33 -10.01 -1.14
CA ILE A 104 -3.86 -8.66 -1.38
C ILE A 104 -2.76 -7.73 -1.89
N GLU A 105 -1.56 -7.83 -1.35
CA GLU A 105 -0.42 -6.98 -1.72
C GLU A 105 0.10 -7.25 -3.12
N ILE A 106 0.24 -8.52 -3.49
CA ILE A 106 0.66 -8.91 -4.84
C ILE A 106 -0.39 -8.45 -5.86
N VAL A 107 -1.68 -8.71 -5.60
CA VAL A 107 -2.75 -8.34 -6.52
C VAL A 107 -2.84 -6.83 -6.65
N THR A 108 -2.91 -6.10 -5.53
CA THR A 108 -3.07 -4.64 -5.53
C THR A 108 -1.83 -3.93 -6.07
N GLY A 109 -0.64 -4.43 -5.75
CA GLY A 109 0.61 -3.95 -6.33
C GLY A 109 0.65 -4.14 -7.85
N GLY A 110 0.20 -5.31 -8.32
CA GLY A 110 0.01 -5.59 -9.75
C GLY A 110 -0.98 -4.63 -10.42
N LEU A 111 -2.08 -4.30 -9.75
CA LEU A 111 -3.06 -3.32 -10.25
C LEU A 111 -2.45 -1.92 -10.38
N PHE A 112 -1.62 -1.49 -9.43
CA PHE A 112 -0.88 -0.22 -9.55
C PHE A 112 0.09 -0.21 -10.74
N PHE A 113 0.79 -1.33 -10.98
CA PHE A 113 1.67 -1.47 -12.15
C PHE A 113 0.89 -1.44 -13.46
N LEU A 114 -0.24 -2.15 -13.52
CA LEU A 114 -1.13 -2.14 -14.67
C LEU A 114 -1.69 -0.73 -14.93
N ALA A 115 -2.12 -0.04 -13.88
CA ALA A 115 -2.59 1.33 -13.97
C ALA A 115 -1.49 2.25 -14.52
N GLY A 116 -0.26 2.15 -14.02
CA GLY A 116 0.88 2.89 -14.52
C GLY A 116 1.18 2.60 -15.99
N ALA A 117 1.16 1.33 -16.40
CA ALA A 117 1.40 0.93 -17.80
C ALA A 117 0.35 1.52 -18.76
N LYS A 118 -0.91 1.58 -18.34
CA LYS A 118 -2.02 2.09 -19.17
C LYS A 118 -2.11 3.60 -19.19
N VAL A 119 -1.70 4.27 -18.11
CA VAL A 119 -1.68 5.74 -18.03
C VAL A 119 -0.50 6.33 -18.82
N GLY A 120 0.62 5.61 -18.91
CA GLY A 120 1.82 6.06 -19.66
C GLY A 120 1.87 5.64 -21.13
N ALA A 121 0.86 4.92 -21.62
CA ALA A 121 0.83 4.51 -23.02
C ALA A 121 0.57 5.74 -23.92
N PRO A 122 1.27 5.89 -25.05
CA PRO A 122 0.95 6.93 -26.03
C PRO A 122 -0.49 6.75 -26.52
N PRO A 123 -1.18 7.85 -26.94
CA PRO A 123 -2.51 7.74 -27.50
C PRO A 123 -2.49 6.77 -28.69
N THR A 124 -3.42 5.82 -28.72
CA THR A 124 -3.61 4.97 -29.88
C THR A 124 -4.07 5.83 -31.04
N THR A 125 -3.26 5.93 -32.09
CA THR A 125 -3.63 6.58 -33.35
C THR A 125 -4.66 5.68 -34.04
N GLU A 126 -5.94 6.03 -33.90
CA GLU A 126 -7.00 5.62 -34.83
C GLU A 126 -7.22 6.71 -35.88
#